data_AF-A0A9E0EL64-F1
#
_entry.id   AF-A0A9E0EL64-F1
#
_cell.length_a   1.000
_cell.length_b   1.000
_cell.length_c   1.000
_cell.angle_alpha   90.00
_cell.angle_beta   90.00
_cell.angle_gamma   90.00
#
_symmetry.space_group_name_H-M   'P 1'
#
loop_
_entity.id
_entity.type
_entity.pdbx_description
1 polymer ?
#
loop_
_entity_poly.entity_id
_entity_poly.type
_entity_poly.pdbx_seq_one_letter_code
_entity_poly.pdbx_strand_id
1 'polypeptide(L)'
;MDKDINELRNEINSIDREFVELFIKRMGVSLSVAEYKKKTGMPVLDRARERELLNRVAKMSGDEMKTYTRLLYSTVLNLSRSYQHSFLDNTSVLTEKILSASANTADVFPTEAVVACQGVEGAYSSLACEKLFRYPDIMFFDSFDGVFSAVQNGLCRYGILPIENSTAGSVNKVYDLMSKNKFYIVRSIRLKV
;
A
#
# COMPACT_ATOMS: atom_id res chain seq x y z
N MET A 1 51.87 -0.58 2.85
CA MET A 1 51.25 0.10 3.99
C MET A 1 49.76 -0.01 3.77
N ASP A 2 49.08 -0.80 4.58
CA ASP A 2 47.64 -1.03 4.41
C ASP A 2 46.89 0.27 4.72
N LYS A 3 45.90 0.62 3.90
CA LYS A 3 45.06 1.80 4.12
C LYS A 3 44.33 1.66 5.46
N ASP A 4 44.30 2.72 6.26
CA ASP A 4 43.49 2.75 7.48
C ASP A 4 41.99 2.74 7.13
N ILE A 5 41.15 2.26 8.05
CA ILE A 5 39.70 2.20 7.88
C ILE A 5 39.10 3.57 7.56
N ASN A 6 39.67 4.65 8.09
CA ASN A 6 39.18 6.01 7.81
C ASN A 6 39.53 6.45 6.38
N GLU A 7 40.68 6.05 5.85
CA GLU A 7 41.06 6.32 4.47
C GLU A 7 40.13 5.59 3.50
N LEU A 8 39.84 4.31 3.76
CA LEU A 8 38.90 3.51 2.98
C LEU A 8 37.48 4.11 3.01
N ARG A 9 37.01 4.57 4.18
CA ARG A 9 35.70 5.24 4.30
C ARG A 9 35.65 6.55 3.55
N ASN A 10 36.73 7.34 3.55
CA ASN A 10 36.79 8.59 2.80
C ASN A 10 36.79 8.35 1.28
N GLU A 11 37.42 7.28 0.82
CA GLU A 11 37.36 6.86 -0.57
C GLU A 11 35.94 6.46 -0.98
N ILE A 12 35.24 5.66 -0.16
CA ILE A 12 33.81 5.34 -0.37
C ILE A 12 32.97 6.61 -0.43
N ASN A 13 33.15 7.55 0.50
CA ASN A 13 32.40 8.80 0.51
C ASN A 13 32.61 9.63 -0.77
N SER A 14 33.81 9.58 -1.37
CA SER A 14 34.09 10.23 -2.65
C SER A 14 33.33 9.55 -3.78
N ILE A 15 33.39 8.21 -3.84
CA ILE A 15 32.68 7.40 -4.84
C ILE A 15 31.17 7.62 -4.74
N ASP A 16 30.61 7.68 -3.53
CA ASP A 16 29.19 7.87 -3.29
C ASP A 16 28.70 9.24 -3.78
N ARG A 17 29.53 10.28 -3.68
CA ARG A 17 29.21 11.61 -4.26
C ARG A 17 29.07 11.51 -5.77
N GLU A 18 30.04 10.90 -6.44
CA GLU A 18 29.99 10.70 -7.89
C GLU A 18 28.79 9.83 -8.29
N PHE A 19 28.50 8.79 -7.52
CA PHE A 19 27.37 7.91 -7.75
C PHE A 19 26.03 8.65 -7.67
N VAL A 20 25.85 9.50 -6.66
CA VAL A 20 24.65 10.33 -6.50
C VAL A 20 24.51 11.33 -7.65
N GLU A 21 25.59 12.01 -8.04
CA GLU A 21 25.59 12.95 -9.18
C GLU A 21 25.19 12.26 -10.48
N LEU A 22 25.79 11.09 -10.77
CA LEU A 22 25.48 10.29 -11.95
C LEU A 22 24.04 9.76 -11.92
N PHE A 23 23.56 9.35 -10.74
CA PHE A 23 22.20 8.86 -10.56
C PHE A 23 21.17 9.97 -10.83
N ILE A 24 21.37 11.17 -10.29
CA ILE A 24 20.50 12.34 -10.53
C ILE A 24 20.48 12.67 -12.03
N LYS A 25 21.64 12.74 -12.67
CA LYS A 25 21.76 12.97 -14.12
C LYS A 25 20.98 11.92 -14.92
N ARG A 26 21.11 10.64 -14.55
CA ARG A 26 20.39 9.53 -15.19
C ARG A 26 18.87 9.64 -15.00
N MET A 27 18.41 10.08 -13.83
CA MET A 27 16.97 10.28 -13.57
C MET A 27 16.41 11.45 -14.38
N GLY A 28 17.17 12.54 -14.54
CA GLY A 28 16.81 13.64 -15.44
C GLY A 28 16.62 13.17 -16.88
N VAL A 29 17.52 12.34 -17.41
CA VAL A 29 17.36 11.74 -18.76
C VAL A 29 16.14 10.81 -18.83
N SER A 30 15.88 10.05 -17.75
CA SER A 30 14.71 9.16 -17.68
C SER A 30 13.39 9.95 -17.78
N LEU A 31 13.37 11.19 -17.26
CA LEU A 31 12.26 12.12 -17.40
C LEU A 31 12.03 12.55 -18.85
N SER A 32 13.08 12.96 -19.55
CA SER A 32 12.99 13.31 -20.97
C SER A 32 12.53 12.12 -21.83
N VAL A 33 12.94 10.89 -21.46
CA VAL A 33 12.44 9.66 -22.10
C VAL A 33 10.93 9.47 -21.84
N ALA A 34 10.44 9.77 -20.63
CA ALA A 34 9.01 9.76 -20.33
C ALA A 34 8.24 10.74 -21.22
N GLU A 35 8.69 11.98 -21.33
CA GLU A 35 8.05 12.99 -22.17
C GLU A 35 7.99 12.57 -23.63
N TYR A 36 9.07 11.99 -24.15
CA TYR A 36 9.10 11.45 -25.51
C TYR A 36 8.08 10.33 -25.69
N LYS A 37 8.08 9.35 -24.78
CA LYS A 37 7.14 8.22 -24.81
C LYS A 37 5.68 8.68 -24.73
N LYS A 38 5.39 9.72 -23.94
CA LYS A 38 4.06 10.33 -23.86
C LYS A 38 3.63 10.91 -25.20
N LYS A 39 4.50 11.69 -25.85
CA LYS A 39 4.23 12.32 -27.15
C LYS A 39 4.00 11.29 -28.25
N THR A 40 4.69 10.16 -28.20
CA THR A 40 4.61 9.10 -29.23
C THR A 40 3.63 7.97 -28.89
N GLY A 41 2.99 8.01 -27.71
CA GLY A 41 2.07 6.96 -27.24
C GLY A 41 2.76 5.64 -26.89
N MET A 42 4.08 5.65 -26.66
CA MET A 42 4.84 4.45 -26.30
C MET A 42 4.67 4.11 -24.81
N PRO A 43 4.61 2.81 -24.45
CA PRO A 43 4.54 2.41 -23.05
C PRO A 43 5.84 2.73 -22.29
N VAL A 44 5.71 3.05 -20.99
CA VAL A 44 6.85 3.25 -20.09
C VAL A 44 7.68 1.98 -19.98
N LEU A 45 7.02 0.82 -19.85
CA LEU A 45 7.68 -0.48 -19.77
C LEU A 45 8.10 -0.97 -21.17
N ASP A 46 9.41 -1.16 -21.35
CA ASP A 46 9.98 -1.86 -22.50
C ASP A 46 10.89 -3.01 -22.00
N ARG A 47 10.33 -4.23 -22.02
CA ARG A 47 11.02 -5.42 -21.50
C ARG A 47 12.25 -5.78 -22.32
N ALA A 48 12.23 -5.56 -23.64
CA ALA A 48 13.36 -5.89 -24.50
C ALA A 48 14.54 -4.96 -24.18
N ARG A 49 14.27 -3.66 -24.08
CA ARG A 49 15.28 -2.66 -23.75
C ARG A 49 15.86 -2.84 -22.35
N GLU A 50 15.01 -3.14 -21.36
CA GLU A 50 15.48 -3.39 -19.99
C GLU A 50 16.37 -4.64 -19.91
N ARG A 51 15.98 -5.73 -20.59
CA ARG A 51 16.78 -6.96 -20.64
C ARG A 51 18.15 -6.72 -21.30
N GLU A 52 18.17 -5.95 -22.38
CA GLU A 52 19.41 -5.56 -23.07
C GLU A 52 20.33 -4.76 -22.13
N LEU A 53 19.80 -3.77 -21.41
CA LEU A 53 20.55 -3.00 -20.42
C LEU A 53 21.15 -3.91 -19.35
N LEU A 54 20.34 -4.78 -18.74
CA LEU A 54 20.79 -5.70 -17.69
C LEU A 54 21.87 -6.66 -18.18
N ASN A 55 21.81 -7.10 -19.43
CA ASN A 55 22.85 -7.95 -20.02
C ASN A 55 24.14 -7.18 -20.29
N ARG A 56 24.04 -5.92 -20.74
CA ARG A 56 25.20 -5.07 -21.01
C ARG A 56 25.96 -4.75 -19.73
N VAL A 57 25.28 -4.29 -18.68
CA VAL A 57 25.93 -3.94 -17.39
C VAL A 57 26.51 -5.17 -16.70
N ALA A 58 25.86 -6.31 -16.82
CA ALA A 58 26.37 -7.59 -16.33
C ALA A 58 27.67 -8.04 -17.02
N LYS A 59 27.84 -7.72 -18.31
CA LYS A 59 29.11 -7.98 -19.02
C LYS A 59 30.21 -7.01 -18.61
N MET A 60 29.87 -5.75 -18.34
CA MET A 60 30.82 -4.71 -17.93
C MET A 60 31.39 -4.93 -16.54
N SER A 61 30.63 -5.54 -15.63
CA SER A 61 31.03 -5.74 -14.22
C SER A 61 31.99 -6.90 -13.99
N GLY A 62 32.28 -7.72 -15.00
CA GLY A 62 32.98 -9.00 -14.82
C GLY A 62 32.13 -10.05 -14.08
N ASP A 63 32.64 -11.28 -13.99
CA ASP A 63 31.88 -12.43 -13.50
C ASP A 63 31.61 -12.38 -11.99
N GLU A 64 32.54 -11.87 -11.19
CA GLU A 64 32.38 -11.78 -9.73
C GLU A 64 31.23 -10.85 -9.31
N MET A 65 31.12 -9.68 -9.96
CA MET A 65 30.14 -8.65 -9.59
C MET A 65 28.86 -8.67 -10.43
N LYS A 66 28.74 -9.64 -11.36
CA LYS A 66 27.64 -9.75 -12.31
C LYS A 66 26.26 -9.77 -11.65
N THR A 67 26.10 -10.62 -10.64
CA THR A 67 24.80 -10.80 -9.95
C THR A 67 24.41 -9.54 -9.19
N TYR A 68 25.35 -8.95 -8.45
CA TYR A 68 25.14 -7.71 -7.70
C TYR A 68 24.83 -6.53 -8.61
N THR A 69 25.55 -6.40 -9.73
CA THR A 69 25.32 -5.35 -10.73
C THR A 69 23.92 -5.47 -11.35
N ARG A 70 23.47 -6.69 -11.66
CA ARG A 70 22.11 -6.92 -12.17
C ARG A 70 21.05 -6.51 -11.16
N LEU A 71 21.25 -6.82 -9.87
CA LEU A 71 20.32 -6.42 -8.81
C LEU A 71 20.25 -4.90 -8.69
N LEU A 72 21.41 -4.23 -8.61
CA LEU A 72 21.49 -2.77 -8.56
C LEU A 72 20.75 -2.12 -9.73
N TYR A 73 21.04 -2.55 -10.96
CA TYR A 73 20.41 -1.95 -12.14
C TYR A 73 18.93 -2.29 -12.29
N SER A 74 18.47 -3.44 -11.78
CA SER A 74 17.04 -3.75 -11.67
C SER A 74 16.33 -2.76 -10.75
N THR A 75 16.92 -2.47 -9.57
CA THR A 75 16.41 -1.46 -8.64
C THR A 75 16.42 -0.07 -9.28
N VAL A 76 17.49 0.31 -9.96
CA VAL A 76 17.57 1.60 -10.68
C VAL A 76 16.49 1.69 -11.76
N LEU A 77 16.23 0.63 -12.52
CA LEU A 77 15.13 0.59 -13.50
C LEU A 77 13.76 0.75 -12.85
N ASN A 78 13.51 0.07 -11.72
CA ASN A 78 12.28 0.24 -10.94
C ASN A 78 12.07 1.70 -10.52
N LEU A 79 13.10 2.32 -9.95
CA LEU A 79 13.06 3.74 -9.57
C LEU A 79 12.82 4.65 -10.77
N SER A 80 13.46 4.35 -11.91
CA SER A 80 13.27 5.10 -13.16
C SER A 80 11.82 5.05 -13.65
N ARG A 81 11.19 3.87 -13.60
CA ARG A 81 9.78 3.70 -13.99
C ARG A 81 8.87 4.44 -13.03
N SER A 82 9.09 4.30 -11.72
CA SER A 82 8.32 5.00 -10.69
C SER A 82 8.39 6.53 -10.90
N TYR A 83 9.59 7.06 -11.16
CA TYR A 83 9.79 8.48 -11.41
C TYR A 83 9.11 8.94 -12.72
N GLN A 84 9.22 8.15 -13.79
CA GLN A 84 8.49 8.40 -15.04
C GLN A 84 6.98 8.40 -14.82
N HIS A 85 6.43 7.42 -14.10
CA HIS A 85 5.00 7.36 -13.79
C HIS A 85 4.54 8.55 -12.97
N SER A 86 5.26 8.92 -11.90
CA SER A 86 4.95 10.10 -11.08
C SER A 86 4.87 11.39 -11.90
N PHE A 87 5.72 11.53 -12.94
CA PHE A 87 5.69 12.71 -13.82
C PHE A 87 4.67 12.61 -14.96
N LEU A 88 4.38 11.39 -15.43
CA LEU A 88 3.39 11.14 -16.48
C LEU A 88 1.97 11.20 -15.93
N ASP A 89 1.77 10.85 -14.66
CA ASP A 89 0.53 10.92 -13.89
C ASP A 89 0.18 12.38 -13.53
N ASN A 90 -0.09 13.18 -14.57
CA ASN A 90 -1.27 14.02 -14.50
C ASN A 90 -2.45 13.11 -14.84
N THR A 91 -3.05 12.62 -13.75
CA THR A 91 -4.36 11.95 -13.66
C THR A 91 -4.63 10.90 -14.74
N SER A 92 -4.24 9.65 -14.44
CA SER A 92 -4.99 8.50 -14.97
C SER A 92 -6.49 8.76 -14.79
N VAL A 93 -7.32 8.44 -15.78
CA VAL A 93 -8.79 8.57 -15.70
C VAL A 93 -9.34 7.90 -14.44
N LEU A 94 -8.68 6.85 -13.95
CA LEU A 94 -9.02 6.22 -12.68
C LEU A 94 -8.64 7.09 -11.48
N THR A 95 -7.45 7.68 -11.46
CA THR A 95 -7.01 8.61 -10.41
C THR A 95 -7.89 9.86 -10.40
N GLU A 96 -8.29 10.36 -11.57
CA GLU A 96 -9.20 11.50 -11.72
C GLU A 96 -10.61 11.14 -11.22
N LYS A 97 -11.10 9.93 -11.51
CA LYS A 97 -12.34 9.37 -10.93
C LYS A 97 -12.24 9.16 -9.42
N ILE A 98 -11.11 8.70 -8.91
CA ILE A 98 -10.89 8.49 -7.47
C ILE A 98 -10.78 9.84 -6.75
N LEU A 99 -10.07 10.82 -7.31
CA LEU A 99 -9.94 12.16 -6.73
C LEU A 99 -11.25 12.94 -6.81
N SER A 100 -11.97 12.87 -7.93
CA SER A 100 -13.30 13.50 -8.07
C SER A 100 -14.34 12.80 -7.20
N ALA A 101 -14.29 11.47 -7.04
CA ALA A 101 -15.08 10.79 -6.03
C ALA A 101 -14.67 11.25 -4.63
N SER A 102 -13.38 11.25 -4.28
CA SER A 102 -12.90 11.67 -2.96
C SER A 102 -13.21 13.13 -2.62
N ALA A 103 -13.24 14.03 -3.61
CA ALA A 103 -13.55 15.45 -3.41
C ALA A 103 -15.06 15.74 -3.38
N ASN A 104 -15.88 14.94 -4.09
CA ASN A 104 -17.33 15.09 -4.12
C ASN A 104 -18.09 14.16 -3.17
N THR A 105 -17.39 13.25 -2.48
CA THR A 105 -17.98 12.43 -1.42
C THR A 105 -17.58 13.04 -0.09
N ALA A 106 -18.53 13.66 0.60
CA ALA A 106 -18.35 14.13 1.98
C ALA A 106 -17.81 12.97 2.84
N ASP A 107 -16.94 13.26 3.83
CA ASP A 107 -16.28 12.29 4.71
C ASP A 107 -17.22 11.12 5.07
N VAL A 108 -17.04 10.00 4.39
CA VAL A 108 -18.06 8.93 4.25
C VAL A 108 -18.26 8.16 5.55
N PHE A 109 -17.34 8.33 6.51
CA PHE A 109 -17.42 7.65 7.79
C PHE A 109 -18.05 8.59 8.82
N PRO A 110 -19.32 8.37 9.19
CA PRO A 110 -20.01 9.27 10.08
C PRO A 110 -19.33 9.25 11.46
N THR A 111 -19.18 10.43 12.06
CA THR A 111 -18.71 10.56 13.44
C THR A 111 -19.69 9.96 14.44
N GLU A 112 -20.97 9.95 14.09
CA GLU A 112 -22.10 9.43 14.86
C GLU A 112 -22.78 8.29 14.08
N ALA A 113 -22.88 7.10 14.69
CA ALA A 113 -23.61 6.01 14.07
C ALA A 113 -24.16 5.02 15.10
N VAL A 114 -25.30 4.41 14.76
CA VAL A 114 -25.84 3.25 15.46
C VAL A 114 -25.10 2.01 15.00
N VAL A 115 -24.42 1.33 15.93
CA VAL A 115 -23.52 0.21 15.66
C VAL A 115 -23.95 -1.02 16.44
N ALA A 116 -24.16 -2.14 15.73
CA ALA A 116 -24.43 -3.43 16.34
C ALA A 116 -23.12 -4.10 16.80
N CYS A 117 -23.05 -4.47 18.07
CA CYS A 117 -21.93 -5.20 18.65
C CYS A 117 -22.42 -6.51 19.29
N GLN A 118 -21.68 -7.59 19.10
CA GLN A 118 -21.94 -8.82 19.85
C GLN A 118 -21.34 -8.73 21.25
N GLY A 119 -22.11 -9.14 22.26
CA GLY A 119 -21.69 -9.17 23.67
C GLY A 119 -22.34 -8.08 24.51
N VAL A 120 -21.60 -7.57 25.48
CA VAL A 120 -22.05 -6.53 26.43
C VAL A 120 -21.08 -5.34 26.41
N GLU A 121 -21.47 -4.25 27.08
CA GLU A 121 -20.62 -3.09 27.28
C GLU A 121 -19.27 -3.47 27.90
N GLY A 122 -18.18 -2.90 27.36
CA GLY A 122 -16.81 -3.23 27.77
C GLY A 122 -16.21 -4.49 27.14
N ALA A 123 -16.97 -5.25 26.34
CA ALA A 123 -16.41 -6.33 25.53
C ALA A 123 -15.47 -5.78 24.43
N TYR A 124 -14.61 -6.63 23.86
CA TYR A 124 -13.65 -6.22 22.81
C TYR A 124 -14.32 -5.57 21.59
N SER A 125 -15.53 -6.01 21.22
CA SER A 125 -16.33 -5.40 20.15
C SER A 125 -16.77 -3.97 20.49
N SER A 126 -17.13 -3.72 21.76
CA SER A 126 -17.46 -2.37 22.27
C SER A 126 -16.24 -1.45 22.19
N LEU A 127 -15.09 -1.92 22.68
CA LEU A 127 -13.83 -1.17 22.65
C LEU A 127 -13.36 -0.88 21.22
N ALA A 128 -13.59 -1.81 20.29
CA ALA A 128 -13.32 -1.60 18.87
C ALA A 128 -14.25 -0.52 18.28
N CYS A 129 -15.51 -0.47 18.72
CA CYS A 129 -16.49 0.53 18.31
C CYS A 129 -16.07 1.94 18.70
N GLU A 130 -15.73 2.14 19.97
CA GLU A 130 -15.30 3.43 20.51
C GLU A 130 -14.01 3.94 19.87
N LYS A 131 -13.16 3.04 19.36
CA LYS A 131 -11.96 3.44 18.59
C LYS A 131 -12.27 3.78 17.13
N LEU A 132 -13.30 3.20 16.56
CA LEU A 132 -13.68 3.39 15.16
C LEU A 132 -14.53 4.65 14.97
N PHE A 133 -15.45 4.93 15.89
CA PHE A 133 -16.40 6.03 15.86
C PHE A 133 -16.11 7.04 16.98
N ARG A 134 -16.32 8.33 16.72
CA ARG A 134 -16.10 9.38 17.73
C ARG A 134 -17.24 9.43 18.75
N TYR A 135 -18.48 9.15 18.31
CA TYR A 135 -19.69 9.11 19.13
C TYR A 135 -20.59 7.93 18.70
N PRO A 136 -20.23 6.68 19.02
CA PRO A 136 -21.07 5.53 18.68
C PRO A 136 -22.29 5.40 19.60
N ASP A 137 -23.44 5.06 19.02
CA ASP A 137 -24.59 4.53 19.75
C ASP A 137 -24.59 3.00 19.59
N ILE A 138 -24.20 2.28 20.64
CA ILE A 138 -23.90 0.84 20.56
C ILE A 138 -25.14 0.03 20.96
N MET A 139 -25.62 -0.81 20.04
CA MET A 139 -26.65 -1.81 20.34
C MET A 139 -26.01 -3.18 20.52
N PHE A 140 -26.27 -3.80 21.66
CA PHE A 140 -25.71 -5.10 22.04
C PHE A 140 -26.62 -6.25 21.64
N PHE A 141 -26.01 -7.32 21.12
CA PHE A 141 -26.70 -8.54 20.70
C PHE A 141 -26.00 -9.78 21.27
N ASP A 142 -26.78 -10.82 21.57
CA ASP A 142 -26.26 -12.06 22.16
C ASP A 142 -25.47 -12.92 21.15
N SER A 143 -25.74 -12.77 19.85
CA SER A 143 -25.14 -13.60 18.78
C SER A 143 -24.63 -12.76 17.60
N PHE A 144 -23.67 -13.33 16.86
CA PHE A 144 -23.18 -12.72 15.61
C PHE A 144 -24.29 -12.64 14.56
N ASP A 145 -25.15 -13.66 14.48
CA ASP A 145 -26.36 -13.66 13.63
C ASP A 145 -27.26 -12.44 13.92
N GLY A 146 -27.41 -12.07 15.19
CA GLY A 146 -28.14 -10.88 15.60
C GLY A 146 -27.54 -9.59 15.04
N VAL A 147 -26.21 -9.47 15.06
CA VAL A 147 -25.48 -8.33 14.47
C VAL A 147 -25.69 -8.25 12.96
N PHE A 148 -25.58 -9.37 12.24
CA PHE A 148 -25.84 -9.40 10.79
C PHE A 148 -27.28 -9.02 10.45
N SER A 149 -28.24 -9.58 11.21
CA SER A 149 -29.66 -9.29 11.01
C SER A 149 -29.99 -7.83 11.30
N ALA A 150 -29.38 -7.23 12.32
CA ALA A 150 -29.57 -5.82 12.66
C ALA A 150 -29.08 -4.89 11.54
N VAL A 151 -27.94 -5.21 10.91
CA VAL A 151 -27.42 -4.44 9.77
C VAL A 151 -28.26 -4.65 8.51
N GLN A 152 -28.69 -5.88 8.22
CA GLN A 152 -29.50 -6.18 7.05
C GLN A 152 -30.89 -5.57 7.09
N ASN A 153 -31.53 -5.59 8.26
CA ASN A 153 -32.86 -5.02 8.46
C ASN A 153 -32.85 -3.50 8.64
N GLY A 154 -31.67 -2.86 8.58
CA GLY A 154 -31.52 -1.41 8.72
C GLY A 154 -31.71 -0.88 10.13
N LEU A 155 -31.73 -1.74 11.16
CA LEU A 155 -31.80 -1.36 12.56
C LEU A 155 -30.50 -0.67 13.01
N CYS A 156 -29.36 -1.18 12.53
CA CYS A 156 -28.05 -0.57 12.74
C CYS A 156 -27.39 -0.28 11.41
N ARG A 157 -26.69 0.86 11.29
CA ARG A 157 -26.00 1.23 10.05
C ARG A 157 -24.69 0.45 9.88
N TYR A 158 -24.06 0.08 10.99
CA TYR A 158 -22.81 -0.68 11.00
C TYR A 158 -22.90 -1.82 12.01
N GLY A 159 -22.06 -2.84 11.81
CA GLY A 159 -21.87 -3.94 12.76
C GLY A 159 -20.39 -4.22 12.93
N ILE A 160 -19.97 -4.56 14.14
CA ILE A 160 -18.58 -4.89 14.46
C ILE A 160 -18.47 -6.38 14.73
N LEU A 161 -17.57 -7.03 13.99
CA LEU A 161 -17.39 -8.47 14.02
C LEU A 161 -15.90 -8.81 14.15
N PRO A 162 -15.52 -9.64 15.13
CA PRO A 162 -14.16 -10.13 15.25
C PRO A 162 -13.90 -11.20 14.19
N ILE A 163 -12.87 -11.01 13.38
CA ILE A 163 -12.52 -11.94 12.30
C ILE A 163 -11.43 -12.92 12.74
N GLU A 164 -10.50 -12.43 13.57
CA GLU A 164 -9.37 -13.19 14.11
C GLU A 164 -9.09 -12.74 15.54
N ASN A 165 -8.70 -13.69 16.41
CA ASN A 165 -8.16 -13.41 17.73
C ASN A 165 -6.86 -14.21 17.98
N SER A 166 -6.01 -13.72 18.89
CA SER A 166 -4.71 -14.35 19.21
C SER A 166 -4.84 -15.64 20.02
N THR A 167 -5.95 -15.83 20.75
CA THR A 167 -6.14 -16.96 21.67
C THR A 167 -6.82 -18.17 21.02
N ALA A 168 -7.77 -17.94 20.11
CA ALA A 168 -8.59 -18.98 19.48
C ALA A 168 -8.49 -18.99 17.93
N GLY A 169 -7.67 -18.12 17.35
CA GLY A 169 -7.46 -18.03 15.91
C GLY A 169 -8.61 -17.35 15.15
N SER A 170 -8.83 -17.78 13.92
CA SER A 170 -9.91 -17.28 13.05
C SER A 170 -11.27 -17.62 13.64
N VAL A 171 -12.18 -16.63 13.69
CA VAL A 171 -13.53 -16.82 14.22
C VAL A 171 -14.41 -17.42 13.12
N ASN A 172 -14.32 -18.73 12.92
CA ASN A 172 -14.99 -19.46 11.83
C ASN A 172 -16.50 -19.16 11.73
N LYS A 173 -17.19 -19.00 12.87
CA LYS A 173 -18.61 -18.63 12.90
C LYS A 173 -18.90 -17.33 12.16
N VAL A 174 -18.01 -16.34 12.24
CA VAL A 174 -18.18 -15.06 11.52
C VAL A 174 -17.97 -15.27 10.02
N TYR A 175 -16.97 -16.05 9.61
CA TYR A 175 -16.74 -16.39 8.20
C TYR A 175 -17.93 -17.11 7.55
N ASP A 176 -18.56 -18.03 8.27
CA ASP A 176 -19.76 -18.74 7.80
C ASP A 176 -20.92 -17.76 7.57
N LEU A 177 -21.09 -16.78 8.47
CA LEU A 177 -22.12 -15.76 8.36
C LEU A 177 -21.80 -14.72 7.28
N MET A 178 -20.52 -14.40 7.07
CA MET A 178 -20.09 -13.54 5.98
C MET A 178 -20.40 -14.15 4.62
N SER A 179 -20.32 -15.46 4.48
CA SER A 179 -20.64 -16.13 3.21
C SER A 179 -22.16 -16.15 2.91
N LYS A 180 -22.99 -16.10 3.96
CA LYS A 180 -24.46 -16.18 3.85
C LYS A 180 -25.15 -14.83 3.68
N ASN A 181 -24.51 -13.74 4.11
CA ASN A 181 -25.11 -12.42 4.22
C ASN A 181 -24.53 -11.43 3.21
N LYS A 182 -25.36 -10.54 2.66
CA LYS A 182 -24.90 -9.43 1.83
C LYS A 182 -24.53 -8.23 2.71
N PHE A 183 -23.24 -7.87 2.74
CA PHE A 183 -22.72 -6.71 3.45
C PHE A 183 -21.45 -6.20 2.76
N TYR A 184 -20.95 -5.05 3.20
CA TYR A 184 -19.70 -4.47 2.73
C TYR A 184 -18.79 -4.20 3.91
N ILE A 185 -17.50 -4.55 3.78
CA ILE A 185 -16.48 -4.20 4.77
C ILE A 185 -16.05 -2.76 4.48
N VAL A 186 -16.39 -1.85 5.41
CA VAL A 186 -16.07 -0.41 5.27
C VAL A 186 -14.81 -0.01 6.03
N ARG A 187 -14.40 -0.78 7.03
CA ARG A 187 -13.22 -0.49 7.87
C ARG A 187 -12.74 -1.74 8.60
N SER A 188 -11.46 -1.75 8.99
CA SER A 188 -10.88 -2.75 9.88
C SER A 188 -10.04 -2.08 10.96
N ILE A 189 -9.95 -2.72 12.12
CA ILE A 189 -9.12 -2.27 13.25
C ILE A 189 -8.46 -3.47 13.90
N ARG A 190 -7.21 -3.29 14.36
CA ARG A 190 -6.52 -4.25 15.20
C ARG A 190 -6.52 -3.71 16.63
N LEU A 191 -7.25 -4.37 17.52
CA LEU A 191 -7.27 -4.01 18.93
C LEU A 191 -6.19 -4.82 19.66
N LYS A 192 -5.25 -4.11 20.30
CA LYS A 192 -4.31 -4.75 21.22
C LYS A 192 -5.03 -4.95 22.54
N VAL A 193 -5.40 -6.20 22.78
CA VAL A 193 -5.97 -6.71 24.02
C VAL A 193 -4.85 -7.19 24.92
#